data_AF-X1FZD8-F1
#
_entry.id   AF-X1FZD8-F1
#
_cell.length_a   1.000
_cell.length_b   1.000
_cell.length_c   1.000
_cell.angle_alpha   90.00
_cell.angle_beta   90.00
_cell.angle_gamma   90.00
#
_symmetry.space_group_name_H-M   'P 1'
#
loop_
_entity.id
_entity.type
_entity.pdbx_description
1 polymer ?
#
loop_
_entity_poly.entity_id
_entity_poly.type
_entity_poly.pdbx_seq_one_letter_code
_entity_poly.pdbx_strand_id
1 'polypeptide(L)'
;DWGDETSDETVLNPSGTDVTVPHTWTKSGKYTITAYAEDSKGSTGPTSTFQVTMPRDKEINNPFLQFLQNHPNLFPLLQKLIQQLGL
;
A
#
# COMPACT_ATOMS: atom_id res chain seq x y z
N ASP A 1 7.55 10.72 -1.85
CA ASP A 1 7.40 10.68 -0.38
C ASP A 1 5.92 10.78 -0.06
N TRP A 2 5.38 9.78 0.65
CA TRP A 2 3.96 9.70 1.00
C TRP A 2 3.60 10.42 2.31
N GLY A 3 4.58 11.02 2.98
CA GLY A 3 4.40 11.76 4.24
C GLY A 3 4.29 10.87 5.48
N ASP A 4 4.62 9.59 5.36
CA ASP A 4 4.55 8.56 6.43
C ASP A 4 5.86 7.77 6.58
N GLU A 5 7.00 8.42 6.26
CA GLU A 5 8.35 7.82 6.21
C GLU A 5 8.55 6.80 5.08
N THR A 6 7.56 6.60 4.21
CA THR A 6 7.66 5.74 3.03
C THR A 6 7.65 6.55 1.73
N SER A 7 8.24 5.95 0.68
CA SER A 7 8.31 6.55 -0.65
C SER A 7 8.42 5.47 -1.71
N ASP A 8 7.87 5.76 -2.89
CA ASP A 8 8.03 4.94 -4.08
C ASP A 8 8.76 5.70 -5.17
N GLU A 9 9.44 4.96 -6.04
CA GLU A 9 10.06 5.45 -7.25
C GLU A 9 9.50 4.65 -8.43
N THR A 10 9.11 5.34 -9.50
CA THR A 10 8.63 4.69 -10.72
C THR A 10 9.80 4.38 -11.64
N VAL A 11 9.60 3.43 -12.56
CA VAL A 11 10.48 3.32 -13.73
C VAL A 11 10.42 4.60 -14.58
N LEU A 12 11.39 4.81 -15.47
CA LEU A 12 11.34 5.92 -16.43
C LEU A 12 10.13 5.76 -17.36
N ASN A 13 9.39 6.85 -17.54
CA ASN A 13 8.22 6.93 -18.40
C ASN A 13 8.37 8.04 -19.44
N PRO A 14 7.74 7.93 -20.62
CA PRO A 14 7.72 9.01 -21.60
C PRO A 14 7.08 10.27 -21.03
N SER A 15 7.64 11.44 -21.39
CA SER A 15 7.12 12.74 -20.94
C SER A 15 5.65 12.94 -21.30
N GLY A 16 4.86 13.47 -20.36
CA GLY A 16 3.44 13.72 -20.55
C GLY A 16 2.54 12.49 -20.36
N THR A 17 3.10 11.36 -19.92
CA THR A 17 2.32 10.16 -19.57
C THR A 17 1.85 10.24 -18.12
N ASP A 18 0.58 9.98 -17.88
CA ASP A 18 0.05 9.83 -16.53
C ASP A 18 0.48 8.49 -15.92
N VAL A 19 1.05 8.54 -14.72
CA VAL A 19 1.49 7.35 -13.98
C VAL A 19 0.75 7.31 -12.64
N THR A 20 0.10 6.17 -12.36
CA THR A 20 -0.62 5.94 -11.11
C THR A 20 0.20 5.05 -10.19
N VAL A 21 0.48 5.52 -8.97
CA VAL A 21 1.16 4.74 -7.93
C VAL A 21 0.21 4.54 -6.75
N PRO A 22 -0.17 3.30 -6.42
CA PRO A 22 -1.04 3.05 -5.27
C PRO A 22 -0.25 3.12 -3.97
N HIS A 23 -0.81 3.77 -2.94
CA HIS A 23 -0.27 3.76 -1.59
C HIS A 23 -1.37 3.53 -0.55
N THR A 24 -1.02 3.01 0.62
CA THR A 24 -1.96 2.80 1.73
C THR A 24 -1.37 3.25 3.06
N TRP A 25 -2.03 4.22 3.68
CA TRP A 25 -1.80 4.58 5.08
C TRP A 25 -2.61 3.66 6.00
N THR A 26 -1.95 3.11 7.03
CA THR A 26 -2.59 2.26 8.04
C THR A 26 -3.13 3.05 9.23
N LYS A 27 -2.62 4.26 9.45
CA LYS A 27 -3.00 5.13 10.57
C LYS A 27 -3.80 6.34 10.10
N SER A 28 -4.69 6.80 10.97
CA SER A 28 -5.36 8.07 10.81
C SER A 28 -4.35 9.20 10.96
N GLY A 29 -4.53 10.25 10.18
CA GLY A 29 -3.57 11.33 10.15
C GLY A 29 -3.74 12.25 8.96
N LYS A 30 -3.00 13.35 8.99
CA LYS A 30 -2.83 14.26 7.86
C LYS A 30 -1.46 14.01 7.29
N TYR A 31 -1.40 13.67 6.01
CA TYR A 31 -0.18 13.32 5.30
C TYR A 31 0.04 14.31 4.18
N THR A 32 1.27 14.82 4.06
CA THR A 32 1.69 15.70 2.98
C THR A 32 2.51 14.88 1.99
N ILE A 33 1.89 14.54 0.87
CA ILE A 33 2.53 13.83 -0.23
C ILE A 33 3.43 14.82 -0.96
N THR A 34 4.64 14.39 -1.29
CA THR A 34 5.63 15.17 -2.03
C THR A 34 6.14 14.35 -3.21
N ALA A 35 6.05 14.92 -4.42
CA ALA A 35 6.43 14.27 -5.68
C ALA A 35 7.23 15.21 -6.58
N TYR A 36 8.19 14.65 -7.32
CA TYR A 36 8.95 15.32 -8.37
C TYR A 36 9.27 14.30 -9.47
N ALA A 37 9.67 14.77 -10.65
CA ALA A 37 10.13 13.91 -11.74
C ALA A 37 11.66 13.94 -11.83
N GLU A 38 12.27 12.81 -12.15
CA GLU A 38 13.71 12.69 -12.42
C GLU A 38 13.92 12.21 -13.86
N ASP A 39 14.88 12.78 -14.57
CA ASP A 39 15.24 12.34 -15.91
C ASP A 39 16.25 11.18 -15.90
N SER A 40 16.51 10.59 -17.07
CA SER A 40 17.45 9.46 -17.19
C SER A 40 18.91 9.83 -16.89
N LYS A 41 19.22 11.11 -16.64
CA LYS A 41 20.55 11.63 -16.31
C LYS A 41 20.64 12.02 -14.83
N GLY A 42 19.60 11.78 -14.04
CA GLY A 42 19.54 12.10 -12.61
C GLY A 42 19.19 13.55 -12.29
N SER A 43 18.71 14.32 -13.28
CA SER A 43 18.25 15.69 -13.04
C SER A 43 16.81 15.69 -12.56
N THR A 44 16.57 16.34 -11.42
CA THR A 44 15.24 16.44 -10.81
C THR A 44 14.51 17.71 -11.22
N GLY A 45 13.22 17.57 -11.48
CA GLY A 45 12.31 18.67 -11.77
C GLY A 45 11.76 19.34 -10.49
N PRO A 46 10.84 20.30 -10.66
CA PRO A 46 10.20 20.96 -9.53
C PRO A 46 9.34 19.99 -8.71
N THR A 47 9.36 20.18 -7.40
CA THR A 47 8.57 19.43 -6.45
C THR A 47 7.16 19.97 -6.32
N SER A 48 6.17 19.08 -6.24
CA SER A 48 4.77 19.39 -5.95
C SER A 48 4.33 18.70 -4.67
N THR A 49 3.41 19.32 -3.92
CA THR A 49 2.86 18.76 -2.67
C THR A 49 1.35 18.64 -2.72
N PHE A 50 0.82 17.62 -2.04
CA PHE A 50 -0.61 17.41 -1.90
C PHE A 50 -0.95 16.84 -0.53
N GLN A 51 -1.87 17.49 0.19
CA GLN A 51 -2.24 17.06 1.54
C GLN A 51 -3.50 16.20 1.51
N VAL A 52 -3.42 15.01 2.12
CA VAL A 52 -4.53 14.08 2.29
C VAL A 52 -4.80 13.83 3.76
N THR A 53 -6.06 13.52 4.10
CA THR A 53 -6.46 13.18 5.48
C THR A 53 -7.06 11.78 5.50
N MET A 54 -6.48 10.91 6.32
CA MET A 54 -7.01 9.58 6.62
C MET A 54 -7.85 9.69 7.89
N PRO A 55 -9.19 9.56 7.80
CA PRO A 55 -10.08 9.87 8.93
C PRO A 55 -10.11 8.79 10.01
N ARG A 56 -9.60 7.58 9.71
CA ARG A 56 -9.59 6.44 10.62
C ARG A 56 -8.38 5.55 10.36
N ASP A 57 -7.96 4.83 11.39
CA ASP A 57 -6.99 3.77 11.27
C ASP A 57 -7.57 2.64 10.39
N LYS A 58 -6.72 2.10 9.51
CA LYS A 58 -6.97 0.89 8.74
C LYS A 58 -6.27 -0.26 9.46
N GLU A 59 -6.77 -0.62 10.64
CA GLU A 59 -6.29 -1.81 11.34
C GLU A 59 -6.81 -3.08 10.66
N ILE A 60 -5.92 -4.00 10.30
CA ILE A 60 -6.28 -5.38 9.97
C ILE A 60 -6.34 -6.16 11.28
N ASN A 61 -7.26 -5.77 12.16
CA ASN A 61 -7.52 -6.49 13.41
C ASN A 61 -8.75 -7.37 13.18
N ASN A 62 -8.58 -8.43 12.38
CA ASN A 62 -9.63 -9.42 12.17
C ASN A 62 -9.40 -10.57 13.16
N PRO A 63 -10.26 -10.75 14.18
CA PRO A 63 -10.11 -11.83 15.16
C PRO A 63 -10.02 -13.22 14.51
N PHE A 64 -10.66 -13.41 13.36
CA PHE A 64 -10.57 -14.67 12.61
C PHE A 64 -9.18 -14.90 12.03
N LEU A 65 -8.53 -13.86 11.46
CA LEU A 65 -7.17 -13.98 10.94
C LEU A 65 -6.16 -14.23 12.07
N GLN A 66 -6.34 -13.56 13.22
CA GLN A 66 -5.55 -13.83 14.43
C GLN A 66 -5.75 -15.25 14.95
N PHE A 67 -6.99 -15.74 14.99
CA PHE A 67 -7.30 -17.12 15.36
C PHE A 67 -6.63 -18.13 14.43
N LEU A 68 -6.71 -17.92 13.11
CA LEU A 68 -6.01 -18.78 12.14
C LEU A 68 -4.49 -18.76 12.31
N GLN A 69 -3.91 -17.59 12.57
CA GLN A 69 -2.47 -17.44 12.77
C GLN A 69 -2.00 -18.12 14.06
N ASN A 70 -2.81 -18.06 15.12
CA ASN A 70 -2.53 -18.72 16.40
C ASN A 70 -2.80 -20.24 16.39
N HIS A 71 -3.45 -20.76 15.35
CA HIS A 71 -3.76 -22.18 15.20
C HIS A 71 -3.22 -22.74 13.87
N PRO A 72 -1.91 -23.05 13.79
CA PRO A 72 -1.24 -23.41 12.54
C PRO A 72 -1.81 -24.64 11.83
N ASN A 73 -2.50 -25.54 12.55
CA ASN A 73 -3.14 -26.72 11.97
C ASN A 73 -4.53 -26.44 11.37
N LEU A 74 -5.16 -25.30 11.64
CA LEU A 74 -6.49 -24.99 11.12
C LEU A 74 -6.47 -24.55 9.66
N PHE A 75 -5.43 -23.85 9.23
CA PHE A 75 -5.34 -23.40 7.84
C PHE A 75 -5.29 -24.58 6.84
N PRO A 76 -4.44 -25.60 7.01
CA PRO A 76 -4.47 -26.78 6.14
C PRO A 76 -5.78 -27.58 6.21
N LEU A 77 -6.45 -27.61 7.37
CA LEU A 77 -7.74 -28.31 7.52
C LEU A 77 -8.87 -27.59 6.80
N LEU A 78 -8.95 -26.26 6.92
CA LEU A 78 -9.90 -25.44 6.18
C LEU A 78 -9.70 -25.57 4.67
N GLN A 79 -8.44 -25.57 4.22
CA GLN A 79 -8.11 -25.80 2.81
C GLN A 79 -8.64 -27.16 2.32
N LYS A 80 -8.42 -28.23 3.09
CA LYS A 80 -8.96 -29.57 2.76
C LYS A 80 -10.49 -29.59 2.78
N LEU A 81 -11.12 -28.93 3.74
CA LEU A 81 -12.58 -28.86 3.87
C LEU A 81 -13.20 -28.13 2.67
N ILE A 82 -12.64 -26.97 2.28
CA ILE A 82 -13.08 -26.20 1.12
C ILE A 82 -12.94 -27.03 -0.16
N GLN A 83 -11.80 -27.72 -0.34
CA GLN A 83 -11.58 -28.64 -1.47
C GLN A 83 -12.61 -29.77 -1.52
N GLN A 84 -13.01 -30.32 -0.36
CA GLN A 84 -14.03 -31.37 -0.28
C GLN A 84 -15.44 -30.86 -0.54
N LEU A 85 -15.71 -29.59 -0.25
CA LEU A 85 -17.00 -28.94 -0.46
C LEU A 85 -17.17 -28.38 -1.89
N GLY A 86 -16.12 -28.41 -2.72
CA GLY A 86 -16.15 -27.91 -4.10
C GLY A 86 -16.36 -26.40 -4.22
N LEU A 87 -16.00 -25.67 -3.16
CA LEU A 87 -16.04 -24.20 -3.08
C LEU A 87 -14.70 -23.58 -3.49
#